data_AF-A0A2J6PD65-F1
#
_entry.id   AF-A0A2J6PD65-F1
#
_cell.length_a   1.000
_cell.length_b   1.000
_cell.length_c   1.000
_cell.angle_alpha   90.00
_cell.angle_beta   90.00
_cell.angle_gamma   90.00
#
_symmetry.space_group_name_H-M   'P 1'
#
loop_
_entity.id
_entity.type
_entity.pdbx_description
1 polymer ?
#
loop_
_entity_poly.entity_id
_entity_poly.type
_entity_poly.pdbx_seq_one_letter_code
_entity_poly.pdbx_strand_id
1 'polypeptide(L)' 'IFAAVDHGQKEVVKLLCEYNKSNVNVRDYNWATPLLYAVEKKAPLSVIKTLLSHGADPRLPDN' A
#
# COMPACT_ATOMS: atom_id res chain seq x y z
N ILE A 1 4.74 0.29 5.93
CA ILE A 1 4.31 0.50 4.53
C ILE A 1 3.51 1.79 4.35
N PHE A 2 2.56 2.13 5.24
CA PHE A 2 1.77 3.37 5.18
C PHE A 2 2.60 4.66 5.06
N ALA A 3 3.62 4.86 5.91
CA ALA A 3 4.50 6.03 5.79
C ALA A 3 5.22 6.12 4.43
N ALA A 4 5.67 4.99 3.88
CA ALA A 4 6.31 4.96 2.57
C ALA A 4 5.31 5.27 1.44
N VAL A 5 4.05 4.87 1.59
CA VAL A 5 2.95 5.20 0.67
C VAL A 5 2.61 6.69 0.75
N ASP A 6 2.51 7.25 1.96
CA ASP A 6 2.20 8.67 2.21
C ASP A 6 3.24 9.59 1.56
N HIS A 7 4.52 9.25 1.71
CA HIS A 7 5.62 9.98 1.09
C HIS A 7 5.85 9.64 -0.40
N GLY A 8 5.04 8.77 -1.00
CA GLY A 8 5.16 8.41 -2.42
C GLY A 8 6.44 7.63 -2.78
N GLN A 9 7.09 7.00 -1.80
CA GLN A 9 8.41 6.36 -1.94
C GLN A 9 8.29 4.97 -2.57
N LYS A 10 8.10 4.93 -3.90
CA LYS A 10 7.92 3.69 -4.67
C LYS A 10 8.97 2.61 -4.36
N GLU A 11 10.25 2.95 -4.33
CA GLU A 11 11.36 2.00 -4.10
C GLU A 11 11.30 1.41 -2.70
N VAL A 12 10.94 2.20 -1.69
CA VAL A 12 10.76 1.74 -0.31
C VAL A 12 9.52 0.87 -0.20
N VAL A 13 8.41 1.25 -0.85
CA VAL A 13 7.19 0.41 -0.91
C VAL A 13 7.51 -0.93 -1.56
N LYS A 14 8.26 -0.94 -2.66
CA LYS A 14 8.70 -2.16 -3.35
C LYS A 14 9.54 -3.04 -2.42
N LEU A 15 10.59 -2.48 -1.81
CA LEU A 15 11.46 -3.21 -0.88
C LEU A 15 10.66 -3.82 0.28
N LEU A 16 9.71 -3.06 0.83
CA LEU A 16 8.84 -3.55 1.91
C LEU A 16 7.93 -4.68 1.43
N CYS A 17 7.38 -4.62 0.22
CA CYS A 17 6.52 -5.68 -0.33
C CYS A 17 7.31 -6.96 -0.67
N GLU A 18 8.56 -6.83 -1.14
CA GLU A 18 9.44 -7.95 -1.46
C GLU A 18 9.99 -8.66 -0.22
N TYR A 19 9.95 -8.01 0.94
CA TYR A 19 10.35 -8.65 2.19
C TYR A 19 9.35 -9.75 2.55
N ASN A 20 9.82 -11.00 2.65
CA ASN A 20 9.07 -12.28 2.72
C ASN A 20 8.06 -12.43 3.88
N LYS A 21 7.79 -11.36 4.64
CA LYS A 21 6.84 -11.30 5.76
C LYS A 21 5.86 -10.13 5.68
N SER A 22 5.96 -9.26 4.69
CA SER A 22 5.09 -8.10 4.58
C SER A 22 3.75 -8.47 3.94
N ASN A 23 2.69 -8.45 4.74
CA ASN A 23 1.33 -8.52 4.22
C ASN A 23 0.97 -7.18 3.54
N VAL A 24 0.85 -7.19 2.22
CA VAL A 24 0.45 -6.01 1.41
C VAL A 24 -0.98 -5.54 1.67
N ASN A 25 -1.80 -6.37 2.32
CA ASN A 25 -3.17 -6.08 2.72
C ASN A 25 -3.31 -5.82 4.23
N VAL A 26 -2.22 -5.44 4.91
CA VAL A 26 -2.27 -5.01 6.32
C VAL A 26 -3.30 -3.90 6.50
N ARG A 27 -4.03 -3.89 7.61
CA ARG A 27 -4.97 -2.82 7.93
C ARG A 27 -4.38 -1.88 8.95
N ASP A 28 -4.56 -0.58 8.77
CA ASP A 28 -4.25 0.40 9.81
C ASP A 28 -5.36 0.48 10.88
N TYR A 29 -5.26 1.46 11.78
CA TYR A 29 -6.24 1.68 12.84
C TYR A 29 -7.65 2.05 12.32
N ASN A 30 -7.75 2.56 11.09
CA ASN A 30 -9.00 2.89 10.41
C ASN A 30 -9.46 1.76 9.48
N TRP A 31 -8.87 0.57 9.59
CA TRP A 31 -9.10 -0.56 8.70
C TRP A 31 -8.69 -0.33 7.23
N ALA A 32 -7.98 0.75 6.92
CA ALA A 32 -7.51 1.04 5.58
C ALA A 32 -6.33 0.13 5.19
N THR A 33 -6.36 -0.39 3.98
CA THR A 33 -5.23 -1.12 3.39
C THR A 33 -4.21 -0.13 2.80
N PRO A 34 -2.94 -0.52 2.57
CA PRO A 34 -1.96 0.34 1.91
C PRO A 34 -2.44 0.87 0.56
N LEU A 35 -3.26 0.09 -0.14
CA LEU A 35 -3.85 0.47 -1.42
C LEU A 35 -4.96 1.52 -1.24
N LEU A 36 -5.89 1.32 -0.30
CA LEU A 36 -6.90 2.33 0.05
C LEU A 36 -6.25 3.64 0.49
N TYR A 37 -5.26 3.54 1.38
CA TYR A 37 -4.50 4.68 1.88
C TYR A 37 -3.78 5.42 0.75
N ALA A 38 -3.18 4.69 -0.21
CA ALA A 38 -2.54 5.28 -1.39
C ALA A 38 -3.54 6.11 -2.23
N VAL A 39 -4.77 5.63 -2.38
CA VAL A 39 -5.82 6.35 -3.11
C VAL A 39 -6.28 7.59 -2.34
N GLU A 40 -6.55 7.45 -1.05
CA GLU A 40 -6.99 8.56 -0.18
C GLU A 40 -5.97 9.70 -0.15
N LYS A 41 -4.68 9.37 -0.03
CA LYS A 41 -3.57 10.34 0.01
C LYS A 41 -3.13 10.83 -1.36
N LYS A 42 -3.79 10.42 -2.44
CA LYS A 42 -3.41 10.75 -3.83
C LYS A 42 -1.94 10.42 -4.12
N ALA A 43 -1.49 9.26 -3.62
CA ALA A 43 -0.13 8.79 -3.82
C ALA A 43 0.17 8.62 -5.33
N PRO A 44 1.44 8.69 -5.73
CA PRO A 44 1.82 8.52 -7.13
C PRO A 44 1.28 7.21 -7.72
N LEU A 45 0.86 7.24 -8.99
CA LEU A 45 0.42 6.04 -9.71
C LEU A 45 1.45 4.90 -9.68
N SER A 46 2.74 5.24 -9.60
CA SER A 46 3.81 4.26 -9.46
C SER A 46 3.73 3.45 -8.16
N VAL A 47 3.33 4.07 -7.05
CA VAL A 47 3.09 3.40 -5.77
C VAL A 47 1.87 2.48 -5.85
N ILE A 48 0.77 2.98 -6.41
CA ILE A 48 -0.47 2.21 -6.60
C ILE A 48 -0.19 0.97 -7.46
N LYS A 49 0.50 1.14 -8.59
CA LYS A 49 0.92 0.01 -9.45
C LYS A 49 1.81 -0.98 -8.70
N THR A 50 2.75 -0.49 -7.89
CA THR A 50 3.65 -1.35 -7.11
C THR A 50 2.86 -2.21 -6.12
N LEU A 51 1.92 -1.63 -5.37
CA LEU A 51 1.08 -2.37 -4.43
C LEU A 51 0.23 -3.43 -5.14
N LEU A 52 -0.41 -3.08 -6.27
CA LEU A 52 -1.20 -4.01 -7.07
C LEU A 52 -0.36 -5.17 -7.62
N SER A 53 0.83 -4.88 -8.14
CA SER A 53 1.75 -5.90 -8.65
C SER A 53 2.24 -6.88 -7.57
N HIS A 54 2.20 -6.49 -6.30
CA HIS A 54 2.55 -7.37 -5.17
C HIS A 54 1.33 -8.00 -4.48
N GLY A 55 0.14 -7.95 -5.11
CA GLY A 55 -1.05 -8.67 -4.64
C GLY A 55 -1.94 -7.91 -3.66
N ALA A 56 -1.87 -6.57 -3.65
CA ALA A 56 -2.84 -5.77 -2.90
C ALA A 56 -4.26 -5.98 -3.47
N ASP A 57 -5.23 -6.30 -2.61
CA ASP A 57 -6.63 -6.53 -3.02
C ASP A 57 -7.41 -5.20 -3.00
N PRO A 58 -7.87 -4.70 -4.15
CA PRO A 58 -8.64 -3.46 -4.26
C PRO A 58 -10.06 -3.56 -3.71
N ARG A 59 -10.54 -4.77 -3.37
CA ARG A 59 -11.92 -5.01 -2.93
C ARG A 59 -12.06 -5.02 -1.42
N LEU A 60 -10.95 -4.91 -0.68
CA LEU A 60 -11.01 -4.84 0.77
C LEU A 60 -11.62 -3.49 1.17
N PRO A 61 -12.73 -3.47 1.91
CA PRO A 61 -13.36 -2.23 2.34
C PRO A 61 -12.57 -1.59 3.48
N ASP A 62 -12.70 -0.27 3.61
CA ASP A 62 -12.51 0.46 4.86
C ASP A 62 -13.72 0.24 5.78
N ASN A 63 -13.58 0.60 7.07
CA ASN A 63 -14.62 0.38 8.10
C ASN A 63 -15.61 1.54 8.17
#